data_AF-A0A9X3EK26-F1
#
_entry.id   AF-A0A9X3EK26-F1
#
_cell.length_a   1.000
_cell.length_b   1.000
_cell.length_c   1.000
_cell.angle_alpha   90.00
_cell.angle_beta   90.00
_cell.angle_gamma   90.00
#
_symmetry.space_group_name_H-M   'P 1'
#
loop_
_entity.id
_entity.type
_entity.pdbx_description
1 polymer ?
#
loop_
_entity_poly.entity_id
_entity_poly.type
_entity_poly.pdbx_seq_one_letter_code
_entity_poly.pdbx_strand_id
1 'polypeptide(L)'
;MPLPVDTPVSSSVQPSLLPVFLTIDQTTSLFHLEADGLSISLPVGYELVASRYFRHTPPNYDDIEYAINYIEDEIEKVVKRIPALNAELVTEVGFIRRIALLCGCPDEPQIRLGRDTLERLFGRYAEIAVGRPPRADETDVSPTFYAQLLIFREFMHHLKFEQIVINRSAVAD
;
A
#
# COMPACT_ATOMS: atom_id res chain seq x y z
N MET A 1 13.28 -56.52 -16.85
CA MET A 1 12.13 -55.62 -16.88
C MET A 1 11.91 -55.12 -15.46
N PRO A 2 12.28 -53.87 -15.11
CA PRO A 2 12.01 -53.33 -13.78
C PRO A 2 10.66 -52.60 -13.77
N LEU A 3 9.91 -52.78 -12.68
CA LEU A 3 8.64 -52.08 -12.40
C LEU A 3 8.90 -50.59 -12.11
N PRO A 4 7.97 -49.68 -12.46
CA PRO A 4 8.11 -48.28 -12.11
C PRO A 4 7.86 -48.08 -10.60
N VAL A 5 8.76 -47.33 -9.95
CA VAL A 5 8.57 -46.85 -8.58
C VAL A 5 7.72 -45.58 -8.66
N ASP A 6 6.45 -45.69 -8.28
CA ASP A 6 5.60 -44.53 -8.04
C ASP A 6 6.16 -43.75 -6.86
N THR A 7 6.73 -42.58 -7.16
CA THR A 7 7.12 -41.61 -6.14
C THR A 7 5.90 -40.71 -5.91
N PRO A 8 5.37 -40.59 -4.69
CA PRO A 8 4.26 -39.67 -4.46
C PRO A 8 4.77 -38.24 -4.62
N VAL A 9 4.20 -37.51 -5.59
CA VAL A 9 4.29 -36.05 -5.65
C VAL A 9 3.57 -35.53 -4.41
N SER A 10 4.33 -35.14 -3.38
CA SER A 10 3.80 -34.33 -2.28
C SER A 10 3.33 -33.00 -2.84
N SER A 11 2.04 -32.92 -3.15
CA SER A 11 1.33 -31.66 -3.34
C SER A 11 1.32 -30.94 -1.99
N SER A 12 2.35 -30.12 -1.74
CA SER A 12 2.34 -29.17 -0.63
C SER A 12 1.17 -28.23 -0.88
N VAL A 13 0.07 -28.45 -0.17
CA VAL A 13 -1.02 -27.47 -0.06
C VAL A 13 -0.36 -26.24 0.56
N GLN A 14 -0.09 -25.22 -0.26
CA GLN A 14 0.33 -23.93 0.27
C GLN A 14 -0.81 -23.46 1.18
N PRO A 15 -0.54 -23.10 2.44
CA PRO A 15 -1.59 -22.58 3.30
C PRO A 15 -2.18 -21.35 2.62
N SER A 16 -3.51 -21.35 2.45
CA SER A 16 -4.23 -20.18 1.96
C SER A 16 -4.01 -19.04 2.94
N LEU A 17 -3.41 -17.95 2.47
CA LEU A 17 -3.24 -16.74 3.27
C LEU A 17 -4.62 -16.16 3.59
N LEU A 18 -4.80 -15.65 4.80
CA LEU A 18 -6.04 -15.00 5.22
C LEU A 18 -6.05 -13.56 4.68
N PRO A 19 -7.08 -13.14 3.94
CA PRO A 19 -7.08 -11.80 3.38
C PRO A 19 -7.37 -10.74 4.45
N VAL A 20 -6.63 -9.63 4.34
CA VAL A 20 -6.86 -8.39 5.06
C VAL A 20 -7.19 -7.34 4.02
N PHE A 21 -8.43 -6.86 4.02
CA PHE A 21 -8.89 -5.87 3.06
C PHE A 21 -8.57 -4.45 3.53
N LEU A 22 -7.84 -3.71 2.71
CA LEU A 22 -7.49 -2.31 2.93
C LEU A 22 -8.39 -1.40 2.09
N THR A 23 -9.00 -0.44 2.77
CA THR A 23 -9.62 0.73 2.14
C THR A 23 -9.05 2.01 2.75
N ILE A 24 -8.83 3.02 1.92
CA ILE A 24 -8.32 4.34 2.32
C ILE A 24 -9.23 5.37 1.66
N ASP A 25 -9.88 6.19 2.46
CA ASP A 25 -10.72 7.29 2.00
C ASP A 25 -10.08 8.65 2.32
N GLN A 26 -10.86 9.71 2.19
CA GLN A 26 -10.40 11.09 2.40
C GLN A 26 -9.94 11.36 3.83
N THR A 27 -10.52 10.72 4.84
CA THR A 27 -10.29 11.04 6.26
C THR A 27 -9.88 9.84 7.12
N THR A 28 -10.09 8.62 6.65
CA THR A 28 -9.86 7.38 7.39
C THR A 28 -9.28 6.27 6.52
N SER A 29 -8.63 5.32 7.20
CA SER A 29 -8.22 4.04 6.64
C SER A 29 -8.87 2.94 7.44
N LEU A 30 -9.24 1.86 6.76
CA LEU A 30 -9.90 0.70 7.35
C LEU A 30 -9.24 -0.58 6.87
N PHE A 31 -8.87 -1.42 7.83
CA PHE A 31 -8.45 -2.80 7.63
C PHE A 31 -9.56 -3.74 8.10
N HIS A 32 -10.07 -4.57 7.20
CA HIS A 32 -11.04 -5.61 7.52
C HIS A 32 -10.37 -6.99 7.45
N LEU A 33 -10.34 -7.70 8.57
CA LEU A 33 -9.75 -9.02 8.71
C LEU A 33 -10.84 -10.06 8.44
N GLU A 34 -10.72 -10.81 7.34
CA GLU A 34 -11.76 -11.79 6.99
C GLU A 34 -11.84 -12.95 8.01
N ALA A 35 -10.71 -13.29 8.63
CA ALA A 35 -10.59 -14.43 9.53
C ALA A 35 -11.50 -14.38 10.76
N ASP A 36 -11.72 -13.18 11.31
CA ASP A 36 -12.51 -12.94 12.53
C ASP A 36 -13.62 -11.90 12.33
N GLY A 37 -13.74 -11.34 11.13
CA GLY A 37 -14.69 -10.27 10.80
C GLY A 37 -14.38 -8.94 11.50
N LEU A 38 -13.17 -8.77 12.04
CA LEU A 38 -12.77 -7.57 12.75
C LEU A 38 -12.47 -6.43 11.78
N SER A 39 -12.96 -5.24 12.13
CA SER A 39 -12.65 -4.00 11.43
C SER A 39 -11.81 -3.07 12.31
N ILE A 40 -10.67 -2.64 11.77
CA ILE A 40 -9.70 -1.76 12.44
C ILE A 40 -9.62 -0.47 11.66
N SER A 41 -10.06 0.63 12.26
CA SER A 41 -10.04 1.95 11.65
C SER A 41 -8.95 2.83 12.25
N LEU A 42 -8.34 3.66 11.40
CA LEU A 42 -7.38 4.69 11.76
C LEU A 42 -7.86 6.04 11.20
N PRO A 43 -7.64 7.16 11.91
CA PRO A 43 -7.93 8.51 11.40
C PRO A 43 -6.85 8.96 10.40
N VAL A 44 -6.52 8.14 9.42
CA VAL A 44 -5.49 8.40 8.41
C VAL A 44 -6.15 8.32 7.04
N GLY A 45 -6.46 9.46 6.44
CA GLY A 45 -7.01 9.54 5.08
C GLY A 45 -6.25 10.58 4.27
N TYR A 46 -6.28 10.44 2.94
CA TYR A 46 -5.38 11.20 2.08
C TYR A 46 -5.66 12.71 2.09
N GLU A 47 -6.91 13.14 2.23
CA GLU A 47 -7.26 14.56 2.28
C GLU A 47 -6.97 15.14 3.67
N LEU A 48 -7.21 14.36 4.72
CA LEU A 48 -6.86 14.73 6.10
C LEU A 48 -5.35 14.93 6.25
N VAL A 49 -4.54 14.02 5.72
CA VAL A 49 -3.08 14.15 5.77
C VAL A 49 -2.61 15.33 4.93
N ALA A 50 -3.07 15.42 3.67
CA ALA A 50 -2.66 16.50 2.77
C ALA A 50 -2.97 17.88 3.35
N SER A 51 -4.22 18.13 3.75
CA SER A 51 -4.65 19.44 4.27
C SER A 51 -4.00 19.83 5.59
N ARG A 52 -3.61 18.85 6.42
CA ARG A 52 -3.05 19.11 7.74
C ARG A 52 -1.53 19.31 7.73
N TYR A 53 -0.82 18.58 6.87
CA TYR A 53 0.65 18.50 6.94
C TYR A 53 1.37 19.12 5.74
N PHE A 54 0.74 19.21 4.56
CA PHE A 54 1.42 19.67 3.36
C PHE A 54 1.09 21.12 3.06
N ARG A 55 2.05 22.00 3.38
CA ARG A 55 1.91 23.45 3.19
C ARG A 55 2.46 23.91 1.85
N HIS A 56 3.27 23.08 1.20
CA HIS A 56 3.91 23.36 -0.08
C HIS A 56 3.36 22.46 -1.19
N THR A 57 3.58 22.86 -2.44
CA THR A 57 3.25 22.05 -3.62
C THR A 57 4.40 22.13 -4.62
N PRO A 58 5.18 21.04 -4.80
CA PRO A 58 5.13 19.77 -4.06
C PRO A 58 5.41 19.96 -2.55
N PRO A 59 4.94 19.03 -1.68
CA PRO A 59 5.39 18.99 -0.29
C PRO A 59 6.91 18.94 -0.21
N ASN A 60 7.49 19.70 0.72
CA ASN A 60 8.93 19.68 0.95
C ASN A 60 9.32 18.57 1.95
N TYR A 61 10.61 18.47 2.26
CA TYR A 61 11.12 17.51 3.24
C TYR A 61 10.40 17.60 4.60
N ASP A 62 10.30 18.80 5.18
CA ASP A 62 9.68 18.97 6.51
C ASP A 62 8.20 18.59 6.51
N ASP A 63 7.45 18.98 5.48
CA ASP A 63 6.04 18.60 5.29
C ASP A 63 5.86 17.07 5.30
N ILE A 64 6.74 16.34 4.62
CA ILE A 64 6.72 14.87 4.57
C ILE A 64 7.06 14.27 5.93
N GLU A 65 8.11 14.73 6.60
CA GLU A 65 8.52 14.21 7.91
C GLU A 65 7.43 14.42 8.97
N TYR A 66 6.74 15.56 8.97
CA TYR A 66 5.62 15.78 9.89
C TYR A 66 4.43 14.85 9.60
N ALA A 67 4.16 14.56 8.34
CA ALA A 67 3.12 13.61 7.96
C ALA A 67 3.49 12.17 8.34
N ILE A 68 4.76 11.77 8.15
CA ILE A 68 5.29 10.45 8.56
C ILE A 68 5.05 10.25 10.05
N ASN A 69 5.55 11.17 10.90
CA ASN A 69 5.41 11.06 12.35
C ASN A 69 3.96 10.81 12.78
N TYR A 70 3.01 11.55 12.19
CA TYR A 70 1.60 11.35 12.47
C TYR A 70 1.07 9.98 12.03
N ILE A 71 1.39 9.55 10.81
CA ILE A 71 0.93 8.28 10.26
C ILE A 71 1.52 7.12 11.09
N GLU A 72 2.81 7.18 11.42
CA GLU A 72 3.49 6.19 12.26
C GLU A 72 2.83 6.08 13.65
N ASP A 73 2.59 7.21 14.31
CA ASP A 73 1.90 7.25 15.61
C ASP A 73 0.52 6.58 15.55
N GLU A 74 -0.26 6.78 14.49
CA GLU A 74 -1.56 6.12 14.33
C GLU A 74 -1.43 4.62 14.02
N ILE A 75 -0.41 4.21 13.25
CA ILE A 75 -0.14 2.79 12.97
C ILE A 75 0.28 2.04 14.23
N GLU A 76 1.16 2.62 15.06
CA GLU A 76 1.67 1.99 16.28
C GLU A 76 0.55 1.59 17.25
N LYS A 77 -0.56 2.34 17.28
CA LYS A 77 -1.74 2.05 18.10
C LYS A 77 -2.44 0.76 17.70
N VAL A 78 -2.31 0.32 16.45
CA VAL A 78 -3.08 -0.80 15.89
C VAL A 78 -2.22 -1.92 15.29
N VAL A 79 -0.92 -1.72 15.08
CA VAL A 79 -0.02 -2.66 14.38
C VAL A 79 -0.10 -4.10 14.92
N LYS A 80 -0.23 -4.27 16.25
CA LYS A 80 -0.34 -5.61 16.87
C LYS A 80 -1.65 -6.34 16.61
N ARG A 81 -2.66 -5.61 16.12
CA ARG A 81 -4.00 -6.14 15.80
C ARG A 81 -4.15 -6.52 14.33
N ILE A 82 -3.22 -6.11 13.47
CA ILE A 82 -3.26 -6.42 12.04
C ILE A 82 -2.21 -7.51 11.76
N PRO A 83 -2.61 -8.75 11.46
CA PRO A 83 -1.66 -9.82 11.21
C PRO A 83 -1.02 -9.66 9.83
N ALA A 84 0.30 -9.60 9.79
CA ALA A 84 1.07 -9.66 8.54
C ALA A 84 1.50 -11.09 8.20
N LEU A 85 1.81 -11.88 9.24
CA LEU A 85 2.25 -13.26 9.09
C LEU A 85 1.05 -14.13 8.71
N ASN A 86 1.20 -14.91 7.63
CA ASN A 86 0.15 -15.78 7.08
C ASN A 86 -1.11 -15.04 6.60
N ALA A 87 -0.99 -13.75 6.29
CA ALA A 87 -2.05 -12.93 5.74
C ALA A 87 -1.66 -12.35 4.37
N GLU A 88 -2.67 -12.01 3.56
CA GLU A 88 -2.50 -11.31 2.29
C GLU A 88 -3.23 -9.97 2.35
N LEU A 89 -2.51 -8.87 2.14
CA LEU A 89 -3.14 -7.56 2.03
C LEU A 89 -3.81 -7.46 0.66
N VAL A 90 -5.09 -7.09 0.65
CA VAL A 90 -5.91 -6.98 -0.57
C VAL A 90 -6.58 -5.60 -0.60
N THR A 91 -6.70 -5.01 -1.78
CA THR A 91 -7.42 -3.74 -1.95
C THR A 91 -8.09 -3.62 -3.32
N GLU A 92 -9.10 -2.77 -3.39
CA GLU A 92 -9.77 -2.32 -4.63
C GLU A 92 -9.66 -0.80 -4.83
N VAL A 93 -8.87 -0.12 -3.98
CA VAL A 93 -8.78 1.34 -3.98
C VAL A 93 -8.11 1.85 -5.26
N GLY A 94 -8.84 2.67 -6.02
CA GLY A 94 -8.43 3.13 -7.35
C GLY A 94 -7.10 3.88 -7.38
N PHE A 95 -6.78 4.71 -6.38
CA PHE A 95 -5.50 5.41 -6.35
C PHE A 95 -4.31 4.47 -6.07
N ILE A 96 -4.49 3.41 -5.27
CA ILE A 96 -3.44 2.41 -5.03
C ILE A 96 -3.13 1.68 -6.34
N ARG A 97 -4.17 1.39 -7.14
CA ARG A 97 -3.98 0.85 -8.48
C ARG A 97 -3.19 1.82 -9.38
N ARG A 98 -3.52 3.11 -9.40
CA ARG A 98 -2.74 4.11 -10.16
C ARG A 98 -1.28 4.16 -9.74
N ILE A 99 -1.00 4.10 -8.44
CA ILE A 99 0.37 4.01 -7.91
C ILE A 99 1.07 2.74 -8.40
N ALA A 100 0.39 1.59 -8.43
CA ALA A 100 0.98 0.36 -8.96
C ALA A 100 1.34 0.47 -10.45
N LEU A 101 0.53 1.17 -11.25
CA LEU A 101 0.86 1.45 -12.65
C LEU A 101 2.06 2.39 -12.78
N LEU A 102 2.19 3.42 -11.93
CA LEU A 102 3.37 4.28 -11.87
C LEU A 102 4.64 3.54 -11.44
N CYS A 103 4.49 2.50 -10.62
CA CYS A 103 5.55 1.54 -10.28
C CYS A 103 5.98 0.66 -11.46
N GLY A 104 5.27 0.72 -12.61
CA GLY A 104 5.54 -0.06 -13.80
C GLY A 104 4.87 -1.44 -13.82
N CYS A 105 3.90 -1.70 -12.94
CA CYS A 105 3.11 -2.93 -13.01
C CYS A 105 2.22 -2.94 -14.26
N PRO A 106 2.02 -4.10 -14.91
CA PRO A 106 1.11 -4.21 -16.05
C PRO A 106 -0.35 -3.96 -15.62
N ASP A 107 -1.15 -3.36 -16.49
CA ASP A 107 -2.58 -3.13 -16.27
C ASP A 107 -3.39 -4.43 -16.43
N GLU A 108 -3.37 -5.24 -15.38
CA GLU A 108 -4.08 -6.52 -15.32
C GLU A 108 -5.26 -6.48 -14.34
N PRO A 109 -6.30 -7.31 -14.51
CA PRO A 109 -7.46 -7.35 -13.59
C PRO A 109 -7.07 -7.48 -12.11
N GLN A 110 -5.95 -8.14 -11.83
CA GLN A 110 -5.31 -8.22 -10.53
C GLN A 110 -3.84 -7.84 -10.67
N ILE A 111 -3.35 -6.92 -9.84
CA ILE A 111 -1.93 -6.53 -9.78
C ILE A 111 -1.35 -6.98 -8.44
N ARG A 112 -0.15 -7.55 -8.46
CA ARG A 112 0.66 -7.78 -7.26
C ARG A 112 1.77 -6.74 -7.20
N LEU A 113 1.71 -5.87 -6.20
CA LEU A 113 2.73 -4.84 -5.97
C LEU A 113 3.55 -5.19 -4.74
N GLY A 114 4.86 -5.32 -4.91
CA GLY A 114 5.81 -5.53 -3.81
C GLY A 114 6.21 -4.23 -3.13
N ARG A 115 6.48 -4.30 -1.82
CA ARG A 115 6.91 -3.17 -0.98
C ARG A 115 8.14 -2.46 -1.56
N ASP A 116 9.15 -3.21 -2.00
CA ASP A 116 10.40 -2.62 -2.52
C ASP A 116 10.17 -1.80 -3.79
N THR A 117 9.20 -2.17 -4.61
CA THR A 117 8.83 -1.41 -5.81
C THR A 117 8.15 -0.10 -5.44
N LEU A 118 7.25 -0.14 -4.46
CA LEU A 118 6.63 1.06 -3.90
C LEU A 118 7.69 2.00 -3.29
N GLU A 119 8.64 1.45 -2.54
CA GLU A 119 9.74 2.23 -1.92
C GLU A 119 10.60 2.95 -2.97
N ARG A 120 10.88 2.30 -4.11
CA ARG A 120 11.61 2.95 -5.22
C ARG A 120 10.81 4.11 -5.83
N LEU A 121 9.49 3.97 -5.97
CA LEU A 121 8.64 5.07 -6.44
C LEU A 121 8.65 6.21 -5.43
N PHE A 122 8.49 5.91 -4.13
CA PHE A 122 8.57 6.91 -3.07
C PHE A 122 9.91 7.66 -3.09
N GLY A 123 11.03 6.95 -3.22
CA GLY A 123 12.36 7.57 -3.34
C GLY A 123 12.46 8.60 -4.47
N ARG A 124 11.87 8.31 -5.64
CA ARG A 124 11.81 9.29 -6.75
C ARG A 124 11.04 10.55 -6.37
N TYR A 125 9.92 10.42 -5.67
CA TYR A 125 9.12 11.55 -5.22
C TYR A 125 9.74 12.31 -4.03
N ALA A 126 10.51 11.63 -3.18
CA ALA A 126 11.30 12.24 -2.14
C ALA A 126 12.40 13.14 -2.72
N GLU A 127 13.04 12.74 -3.82
CA GLU A 127 14.00 13.60 -4.54
C GLU A 127 13.35 14.93 -5.00
N ILE A 128 12.08 14.89 -5.42
CA ILE A 128 11.34 16.10 -5.82
C ILE A 128 11.14 17.02 -4.62
N ALA A 129 10.79 16.46 -3.46
CA ALA A 129 10.57 17.20 -2.22
C ALA A 129 11.83 17.92 -1.70
N VAL A 130 13.02 17.45 -2.10
CA VAL A 130 14.32 18.09 -1.79
C VAL A 130 14.87 18.94 -2.94
N GLY A 131 14.08 19.19 -3.99
CA GLY A 131 14.38 20.19 -5.03
C GLY A 131 14.72 19.63 -6.41
N ARG A 132 14.61 18.32 -6.65
CA ARG A 132 14.71 17.77 -8.01
C ARG A 132 13.46 18.17 -8.83
N PRO A 133 13.60 18.71 -10.05
CA PRO A 133 12.46 18.92 -10.93
C PRO A 133 11.76 17.60 -11.31
N PRO A 134 10.42 17.55 -11.42
CA PRO A 134 9.70 16.36 -11.88
C PRO A 134 10.05 15.97 -13.31
N ARG A 135 10.06 14.66 -13.60
CA ARG A 135 10.22 14.10 -14.95
C ARG A 135 8.87 14.08 -15.68
N ALA A 136 8.90 13.84 -16.99
CA ALA A 136 7.70 13.81 -17.83
C ALA A 136 6.67 12.76 -17.41
N ASP A 137 7.10 11.66 -16.79
CA ASP A 137 6.25 10.59 -16.25
C ASP A 137 5.80 10.82 -14.80
N GLU A 138 6.28 11.89 -14.15
CA GLU A 138 5.96 12.27 -12.76
C GLU A 138 4.97 13.43 -12.76
N THR A 139 3.78 13.21 -13.33
CA THR A 139 2.85 14.28 -13.70
C THR A 139 2.03 14.83 -12.53
N ASP A 140 1.86 14.04 -11.47
CA ASP A 140 1.10 14.46 -10.28
C ASP A 140 2.07 14.67 -9.11
N VAL A 141 2.23 15.93 -8.72
CA VAL A 141 3.03 16.37 -7.58
C VAL A 141 2.16 17.11 -6.55
N SER A 142 0.85 16.87 -6.60
CA SER A 142 -0.10 17.50 -5.69
C SER A 142 0.07 16.99 -4.25
N PRO A 143 -0.33 17.78 -3.24
CA PRO A 143 -0.39 17.33 -1.86
C PRO A 143 -1.18 16.03 -1.68
N THR A 144 -2.33 15.90 -2.35
CA THR A 144 -3.17 14.71 -2.28
C THR A 144 -2.45 13.47 -2.79
N PHE A 145 -1.73 13.55 -3.92
CA PHE A 145 -0.95 12.43 -4.43
C PHE A 145 0.16 12.02 -3.46
N TYR A 146 0.91 12.98 -2.92
CA TYR A 146 1.94 12.70 -1.91
C TYR A 146 1.34 12.01 -0.68
N ALA A 147 0.13 12.39 -0.26
CA ALA A 147 -0.51 11.80 0.92
C ALA A 147 -0.92 10.35 0.63
N GLN A 148 -1.50 10.11 -0.54
CA GLN A 148 -1.84 8.77 -1.02
C GLN A 148 -0.61 7.85 -1.06
N LEU A 149 0.49 8.33 -1.67
CA LEU A 149 1.74 7.58 -1.78
C LEU A 149 2.36 7.32 -0.41
N LEU A 150 2.38 8.33 0.46
CA LEU A 150 2.99 8.26 1.78
C LEU A 150 2.23 7.30 2.71
N ILE A 151 0.91 7.47 2.84
CA ILE A 151 0.07 6.59 3.67
C ILE A 151 0.24 5.13 3.23
N PHE A 152 0.22 4.89 1.92
CA PHE A 152 0.36 3.54 1.38
C PHE A 152 1.75 2.94 1.69
N ARG A 153 2.81 3.73 1.54
CA ARG A 153 4.18 3.34 1.89
C ARG A 153 4.30 2.99 3.37
N GLU A 154 3.81 3.85 4.26
CA GLU A 154 3.88 3.61 5.71
C GLU A 154 3.10 2.35 6.13
N PHE A 155 1.92 2.12 5.57
CA PHE A 155 1.17 0.89 5.85
C PHE A 155 1.92 -0.36 5.40
N MET A 156 2.46 -0.40 4.17
CA MET A 156 3.22 -1.58 3.73
C MET A 156 4.47 -1.80 4.60
N HIS A 157 5.17 -0.72 4.98
CA HIS A 157 6.41 -0.79 5.74
C HIS A 157 6.19 -1.23 7.19
N HIS A 158 5.33 -0.52 7.93
CA HIS A 158 5.14 -0.75 9.36
C HIS A 158 4.28 -1.97 9.67
N LEU A 159 3.30 -2.28 8.83
CA LEU A 159 2.52 -3.52 8.96
C LEU A 159 3.25 -4.72 8.37
N LYS A 160 4.48 -4.58 7.85
CA LYS A 160 5.33 -5.69 7.39
C LYS A 160 4.73 -6.53 6.25
N PHE A 161 3.83 -5.96 5.44
CA PHE A 161 3.36 -6.64 4.23
C PHE A 161 4.40 -6.52 3.12
N GLU A 162 4.92 -7.65 2.67
CA GLU A 162 5.90 -7.70 1.58
C GLU A 162 5.27 -7.38 0.21
N GLN A 163 3.98 -7.64 0.06
CA GLN A 163 3.22 -7.36 -1.14
C GLN A 163 1.75 -7.07 -0.82
N ILE A 164 1.07 -6.43 -1.77
CA ILE A 164 -0.39 -6.23 -1.77
C ILE A 164 -0.98 -6.75 -3.09
N VAL A 165 -2.16 -7.34 -3.00
CA VAL A 165 -3.00 -7.69 -4.15
C VAL A 165 -3.99 -6.56 -4.41
N ILE A 166 -3.99 -6.05 -5.62
CA ILE A 166 -4.83 -4.94 -6.05
C ILE A 166 -5.79 -5.47 -7.10
N ASN A 167 -7.05 -5.65 -6.73
CA ASN A 167 -8.09 -6.03 -7.66
C ASN A 167 -8.65 -4.79 -8.36
N ARG A 168 -9.06 -4.93 -9.62
CA ARG A 168 -9.81 -3.90 -10.31
C ARG A 168 -11.15 -3.71 -9.59
N SER A 169 -11.46 -2.49 -9.18
CA SER A 169 -12.78 -2.13 -8.66
C SER A 169 -13.86 -2.56 -9.67
N ALA A 170 -14.91 -3.22 -9.18
CA ALA A 170 -16.08 -3.55 -9.99
C ALA A 170 -16.91 -2.31 -10.36
N VAL A 171 -16.66 -1.18 -9.68
CA VAL A 171 -17.33 0.10 -9.89
C VAL A 171 -16.37 1.02 -10.65
N ALA A 172 -16.80 1.50 -11.82
CA ALA A 172 -16.10 2.57 -12.52
C ALA A 172 -16.25 3.88 -11.73
N ASP A 173 -15.13 4.54 -11.44
CA ASP A 173 -15.07 5.89 -10.84
C ASP A 173 -15.87 6.91 -11.67
#